data_AF-A0A1I6HVE2-F1
#
_entry.id   AF-A0A1I6HVE2-F1
#
_cell.length_a   1.000
_cell.length_b   1.000
_cell.length_c   1.000
_cell.angle_alpha   90.00
_cell.angle_beta   90.00
_cell.angle_gamma   90.00
#
_symmetry.space_group_name_H-M   'P 1'
#
loop_
_entity.id
_entity.type
_entity.pdbx_description
1 polymer ?
#
loop_
_entity_poly.entity_id
_entity_poly.type
_entity_poly.pdbx_seq_one_letter_code
_entity_poly.pdbx_strand_id
1 'polypeptide(L)' 'MTSNTSRAFAGRLPVDEAKLFEAAVEESNRTKSDLVRRAIQYYVSKNPDRLEVLYPDDSLERFTLELMD' A
#
# COMPACT_ATOMS: atom_id res chain seq x y z
N MET A 1 -0.63 -26.17 -10.55
CA MET A 1 0.35 -25.11 -10.19
C MET A 1 -0.28 -23.77 -10.51
N THR A 2 -0.76 -23.03 -9.52
CA THR A 2 -1.21 -21.65 -9.73
C THR A 2 0.05 -20.79 -9.86
N SER A 3 0.30 -20.26 -11.06
CA SER A 3 1.40 -19.33 -11.28
C SER A 3 1.11 -18.06 -10.49
N ASN A 4 1.68 -17.97 -9.28
CA ASN A 4 1.57 -16.79 -8.42
C ASN A 4 2.51 -15.71 -8.99
N THR A 5 2.17 -15.20 -10.17
CA THR A 5 3.01 -14.23 -10.91
C THR A 5 2.88 -12.87 -10.28
N SER A 6 3.77 -12.56 -9.33
CA SER A 6 3.98 -11.18 -8.88
C SER A 6 4.62 -10.37 -9.99
N ARG A 7 4.07 -9.19 -10.31
CA ARG A 7 4.70 -8.23 -11.23
C ARG A 7 5.75 -7.41 -10.49
N ALA A 8 6.93 -7.24 -11.09
CA ALA A 8 7.96 -6.35 -10.55
C ALA A 8 7.48 -4.89 -10.56
N PHE A 9 7.69 -4.17 -9.46
CA PHE A 9 7.34 -2.77 -9.30
C PHE A 9 8.58 -2.03 -8.76
N ALA A 10 8.98 -0.95 -9.43
CA ALA A 10 10.17 -0.17 -9.10
C ALA A 10 9.84 1.33 -9.12
N GLY A 11 10.40 2.06 -8.16
CA GLY A 11 10.24 3.50 -8.02
C GLY A 11 11.50 4.14 -7.46
N ARG A 12 11.56 5.48 -7.51
CA ARG A 12 12.63 6.27 -6.89
C ARG A 12 12.05 7.03 -5.69
N LEU A 13 12.85 7.16 -4.62
CA LEU A 13 12.54 7.97 -3.46
C LEU A 13 13.51 9.16 -3.38
N PRO A 14 13.07 10.32 -2.88
CA PRO A 14 13.96 11.36 -2.39
C PRO A 14 15.01 10.81 -1.42
N VAL A 15 16.20 11.41 -1.42
CA VAL A 15 17.36 10.91 -0.65
C VAL A 15 17.06 10.80 0.83
N ASP A 16 16.35 11.76 1.41
CA ASP A 16 16.08 11.75 2.85
C ASP A 16 15.03 10.71 3.25
N GLU A 17 14.02 10.48 2.42
CA GLU A 17 13.07 9.37 2.60
C GLU A 17 13.75 8.01 2.44
N ALA A 18 14.68 7.88 1.48
CA ALA A 18 15.46 6.67 1.31
C ALA A 18 16.27 6.34 2.56
N LYS A 19 16.91 7.34 3.20
CA LYS A 19 17.64 7.12 4.48
C LYS A 19 16.73 6.61 5.59
N LEU A 20 15.54 7.19 5.73
CA LEU A 20 14.55 6.74 6.73
C LEU A 20 14.09 5.30 6.44
N PHE A 21 13.89 4.96 5.17
CA PHE A 21 13.52 3.61 4.77
C PHE A 21 14.62 2.59 5.08
N GLU A 22 15.89 2.90 4.76
CA GLU A 22 17.02 2.04 5.11
C GLU A 22 17.16 1.84 6.63
N ALA A 23 16.98 2.90 7.43
CA ALA A 23 16.99 2.79 8.89
C ALA A 23 15.88 1.85 9.40
N ALA A 24 14.67 1.92 8.83
CA ALA A 24 13.57 1.01 9.19
C ALA A 24 13.84 -0.45 8.78
N VAL A 25 14.54 -0.67 7.67
CA VAL A 25 15.00 -2.01 7.25
C VAL A 25 15.96 -2.58 8.31
N GLU A 26 16.94 -1.79 8.74
CA GLU A 26 17.91 -2.17 9.78
C GLU A 26 17.25 -2.46 11.13
N GLU A 27 16.37 -1.56 11.60
CA GLU A 27 15.68 -1.70 12.89
C GLU A 27 14.75 -2.92 12.94
N SER A 28 14.05 -3.19 11.84
CA SER A 28 13.05 -4.27 11.80
C SER A 28 13.62 -5.65 11.48
N ASN A 29 14.88 -5.74 11.06
CA ASN A 29 15.52 -6.97 10.57
C ASN A 29 14.72 -7.65 9.43
N ARG A 30 14.05 -6.86 8.58
CA ARG A 30 13.27 -7.34 7.42
C ARG A 30 13.99 -7.03 6.13
N THR A 31 13.60 -7.69 5.04
CA THR A 31 14.11 -7.31 3.72
C THR A 31 13.44 -6.02 3.23
N LYS A 32 14.12 -5.27 2.35
CA LYS A 32 13.54 -4.09 1.68
C LYS A 32 12.23 -4.45 0.98
N SER A 33 12.19 -5.58 0.28
CA SER A 33 11.01 -6.05 -0.45
C SER A 33 9.84 -6.35 0.49
N ASP A 34 10.09 -6.87 1.70
CA ASP A 34 9.03 -7.12 2.68
C ASP A 34 8.41 -5.83 3.21
N LEU A 35 9.24 -4.82 3.50
CA LEU A 35 8.74 -3.53 3.95
C LEU A 35 7.97 -2.80 2.85
N VAL A 36 8.46 -2.80 1.61
CA VAL A 36 7.72 -2.25 0.46
C VAL A 36 6.39 -2.97 0.27
N ARG A 37 6.38 -4.31 0.31
CA ARG A 37 5.14 -5.10 0.23
C ARG A 37 4.15 -4.69 1.31
N ARG A 38 4.62 -4.56 2.55
CA ARG A 38 3.78 -4.16 3.69
C ARG A 38 3.21 -2.75 3.51
N ALA A 39 4.02 -1.80 3.05
CA ALA A 39 3.57 -0.43 2.80
C ALA A 39 2.49 -0.37 1.71
N ILE A 40 2.68 -1.10 0.60
CA ILE A 40 1.69 -1.18 -0.49
C ILE A 40 0.38 -1.82 0.02
N GLN A 41 0.47 -2.95 0.75
CA GLN A 41 -0.70 -3.60 1.34
C GLN A 41 -1.46 -2.67 2.29
N TYR A 42 -0.74 -1.94 3.14
CA TYR A 42 -1.33 -0.97 4.03
C TYR A 42 -2.05 0.13 3.25
N TYR A 43 -1.39 0.73 2.26
CA TYR A 43 -1.96 1.79 1.43
C TYR A 43 -3.22 1.31 0.69
N VAL A 44 -3.19 0.14 0.06
CA VAL A 44 -4.37 -0.44 -0.61
C VAL A 44 -5.50 -0.70 0.39
N SER A 45 -5.19 -1.20 1.58
CA SER A 45 -6.21 -1.52 2.60
C SER A 45 -6.84 -0.29 3.26
N LYS A 46 -6.07 0.78 3.45
CA LYS A 46 -6.52 2.00 4.12
C LYS A 46 -7.02 3.05 3.16
N ASN A 47 -6.52 3.02 1.93
CA ASN A 47 -6.84 3.94 0.85
C ASN A 47 -7.04 5.37 1.36
N PRO A 48 -6.01 5.98 1.99
CA PRO A 48 -6.16 7.28 2.67
C PRO A 48 -6.58 8.39 1.70
N ASP A 49 -6.19 8.26 0.44
CA ASP A 49 -6.50 9.20 -0.64
C ASP A 49 -7.87 8.91 -1.29
N ARG A 50 -8.59 7.90 -0.79
CA ARG A 50 -9.93 7.49 -1.26
C ARG A 50 -9.99 7.26 -2.77
N LEU A 51 -8.93 6.70 -3.35
CA LEU A 51 -8.88 6.38 -4.77
C LEU A 51 -9.95 5.33 -5.08
N GLU A 52 -10.90 5.67 -5.94
CA GLU A 52 -12.08 4.84 -6.23
C GLU A 52 -11.73 3.42 -6.68
N VAL A 53 -10.69 3.29 -7.51
CA VAL A 53 -10.19 2.00 -8.01
C VAL A 53 -9.67 1.06 -6.92
N LEU A 54 -9.36 1.58 -5.73
CA LEU A 54 -8.93 0.79 -4.57
C LEU A 54 -10.10 0.46 -3.62
N TYR A 55 -11.33 0.83 -3.96
CA TYR A 55 -12.53 0.31 -3.33
C TYR A 55 -13.14 -0.80 -4.21
N PRO A 56 -13.07 -2.06 -3.77
CA PRO A 56 -13.70 -3.15 -4.50
C PRO A 56 -15.22 -3.06 -4.31
N ASP A 57 -15.92 -2.70 -5.39
CA ASP A 57 -17.36 -2.84 -5.71
C ASP A 57 -18.46 -2.32 -4.73
N ASP A 58 -18.17 -1.92 -3.48
CA ASP A 58 -19.19 -1.45 -2.50
C ASP A 58 -19.00 0.01 -2.00
N SER A 59 -18.16 0.83 -2.65
CA SER A 59 -17.98 2.24 -2.22
C SER A 59 -19.23 3.10 -2.39
N LEU A 60 -20.12 2.76 -3.34
CA LEU A 60 -21.35 3.52 -3.59
C LEU A 60 -22.40 3.32 -2.49
N GLU A 61 -22.57 2.09 -1.99
CA GLU A 61 -23.51 1.79 -0.89
C GLU A 61 -23.03 2.39 0.43
N ARG A 62 -21.71 2.36 0.70
CA ARG A 62 -21.18 2.90 1.96
C ARG A 62 -21.17 4.44 1.98
N PHE A 63 -20.94 5.08 0.83
CA PHE A 63 -21.05 6.54 0.69
C PHE A 63 -22.50 7.04 0.78
N THR A 64 -23.47 6.31 0.23
CA THR A 64 -24.89 6.70 0.32
C THR A 64 -25.46 6.57 1.72
N LEU A 65 -25.03 5.57 2.50
CA LEU A 65 -25.37 5.44 3.92
C LEU A 65 -24.82 6.60 4.78
N GLU A 66 -23.59 7.08 4.53
CA GLU A 66 -23.01 8.21 5.27
C GLU A 66 -23.64 9.58 4.94
N LEU A 67 -24.35 9.70 3.82
CA LEU A 67 -25.01 10.95 3.39
C LEU A 67 -26.46 11.08 3.90
N MET A 68 -27.04 9.97 4.36
CA MET A 68 -28.45 9.87 4.78
C MET A 68 -28.64 9.88 6.32
N ASP A 69 -27.56 9.89 7.10
CA ASP A 69 -27.51 10.18 8.55
C ASP A 69 -27.06 11.63 8.80
#